data_AF-A0A1M3NHF3-F1
#
_entry.id   AF-A0A1M3NHF3-F1
#
_cell.length_a   1.000
_cell.length_b   1.000
_cell.length_c   1.000
_cell.angle_alpha   90.00
_cell.angle_beta   90.00
_cell.angle_gamma   90.00
#
_symmetry.space_group_name_H-M   'P 1'
#
loop_
_entity.id
_entity.type
_entity.pdbx_description
1 polymer ?
#
loop_
_entity_poly.entity_id
_entity_poly.type
_entity_poly.pdbx_seq_one_letter_code
_entity_poly.pdbx_strand_id
1 'polypeptide(L)'
;MSSRLAVVSCLLLLSACGGSTSPAPTTPAAPAESGATPPAPGSGEGGSALTAEECEKQGGRVVGDIGDGATHRPDYRCPDSGQPPIGRIKFEPSKPVALEGAVCCR
;
A
#
# COMPACT_ATOMS: atom_id res chain seq x y z
N MET A 1 52.87 -4.58 14.07
CA MET A 1 53.36 -4.41 12.69
C MET A 1 53.22 -5.75 11.96
N SER A 2 52.42 -5.80 10.88
CA SER A 2 52.55 -6.78 9.78
C SER A 2 51.97 -6.14 8.52
N SER A 3 52.86 -5.45 7.79
CA SER A 3 52.71 -5.02 6.40
C SER A 3 52.65 -6.28 5.49
N ARG A 4 52.11 -6.34 4.28
CA ARG A 4 52.15 -5.41 3.14
C ARG A 4 51.04 -5.77 2.13
N LEU A 5 50.55 -4.72 1.48
CA LEU A 5 50.07 -4.64 0.10
C LEU A 5 50.19 -5.93 -0.75
N ALA A 6 49.05 -6.38 -1.26
CA ALA A 6 48.95 -6.94 -2.61
C ALA A 6 47.99 -6.03 -3.40
N VAL A 7 48.61 -5.05 -4.05
CA VAL A 7 48.03 -4.08 -4.98
C VAL A 7 47.95 -4.75 -6.36
N VAL A 8 46.78 -4.69 -6.99
CA VAL A 8 46.56 -4.56 -8.45
C VAL A 8 46.94 -5.73 -9.36
N SER A 9 45.93 -6.29 -10.03
CA SER A 9 45.97 -6.67 -11.47
C SER A 9 44.57 -7.03 -11.96
N CYS A 10 43.96 -6.16 -12.77
CA CYS A 10 43.85 -6.28 -14.23
C CYS A 10 42.64 -7.14 -14.65
N LEU A 11 41.54 -6.48 -15.03
CA LEU A 11 41.21 -6.13 -16.43
C LEU A 11 40.76 -7.37 -17.23
N LEU A 12 39.45 -7.45 -17.55
CA LEU A 12 38.92 -7.20 -18.91
C LEU A 12 39.13 -8.43 -19.83
N LEU A 13 38.10 -9.19 -20.28
CA LEU A 13 37.14 -8.80 -21.33
C LEU A 13 36.28 -10.00 -21.81
N LEU A 14 35.14 -9.66 -22.42
CA LEU A 14 34.42 -10.34 -23.52
C LEU A 14 33.67 -11.66 -23.26
N SER A 15 32.35 -11.55 -23.14
CA SER A 15 31.47 -12.36 -24.00
C SER A 15 30.36 -11.49 -24.60
N ALA A 16 30.59 -11.13 -25.86
CA ALA A 16 29.59 -10.60 -26.75
C ALA A 16 28.63 -11.72 -27.15
N CYS A 17 27.32 -11.52 -26.95
CA CYS A 17 26.31 -12.20 -27.75
C CYS A 17 25.56 -11.12 -28.51
N GLY A 18 26.07 -10.82 -29.70
CA GLY A 18 25.36 -10.04 -30.71
C GLY A 18 24.32 -10.94 -31.37
N GLY A 19 23.05 -10.62 -31.17
CA GLY A 19 21.92 -11.13 -31.93
C GLY A 19 21.07 -9.95 -32.35
N SER A 20 21.39 -9.36 -33.51
CA SER A 20 20.50 -8.41 -34.18
C SER A 20 19.29 -9.16 -34.70
N THR A 21 18.12 -8.90 -34.14
CA THR A 21 16.85 -9.08 -34.84
C THR A 21 16.07 -7.79 -34.64
N SER A 22 15.96 -7.05 -35.73
CA SER A 22 15.14 -5.86 -35.86
C SER A 22 13.66 -6.28 -35.94
N PRO A 23 12.78 -5.79 -35.07
CA PRO A 23 11.37 -5.74 -35.39
C PRO A 23 11.09 -4.44 -36.15
N ALA A 24 10.60 -4.59 -37.38
CA ALA A 24 9.90 -3.55 -38.12
C ALA A 24 8.72 -3.00 -37.29
N PRO A 25 8.33 -1.72 -37.49
CA PRO A 25 7.27 -1.09 -36.71
C PRO A 25 5.93 -1.71 -37.13
N THR A 26 5.47 -2.70 -36.37
CA THR A 26 4.10 -3.17 -36.47
C THR A 26 3.33 -2.38 -35.44
N THR A 27 2.66 -1.32 -35.89
CA THR A 27 1.64 -0.59 -35.14
C THR A 27 0.72 -1.58 -34.43
N PRO A 28 0.75 -1.66 -33.09
CA PRO A 28 -0.32 -2.29 -32.36
C PRO A 28 -1.46 -1.28 -32.34
N ALA A 29 -2.59 -1.67 -32.92
CA ALA A 29 -3.87 -1.02 -32.65
C ALA A 29 -3.99 -0.85 -31.14
N ALA A 30 -4.20 0.40 -30.71
CA ALA A 30 -4.49 0.70 -29.31
C ALA A 30 -5.59 -0.25 -28.83
N PRO A 31 -5.37 -1.02 -27.75
CA PRO A 31 -6.49 -1.54 -27.00
C PRO A 31 -7.28 -0.32 -26.54
N ALA A 32 -8.52 -0.23 -27.02
CA ALA A 32 -9.49 0.70 -26.51
C ALA A 32 -9.46 0.66 -24.99
N GLU A 33 -9.42 1.87 -24.44
CA GLU A 33 -9.44 2.22 -23.04
C GLU A 33 -10.29 1.21 -22.26
N SER A 34 -9.60 0.31 -21.54
CA SER A 34 -10.23 -0.47 -20.48
C SER A 34 -10.65 0.57 -19.46
N GLY A 35 -11.92 0.97 -19.51
CA GLY A 35 -12.52 1.92 -18.61
C GLY A 35 -12.16 1.53 -17.18
N ALA A 36 -11.18 2.24 -16.62
CA ALA A 36 -10.90 2.26 -15.21
C ALA A 36 -12.10 2.95 -14.59
N THR A 37 -13.16 2.16 -14.38
CA THR A 37 -14.12 2.45 -13.34
C THR A 37 -13.27 2.48 -12.08
N PRO A 38 -13.10 3.62 -11.41
CA PRO A 38 -12.42 3.62 -10.12
C PRO A 38 -13.14 2.57 -9.26
N PRO A 39 -12.42 1.69 -8.54
CA PRO A 39 -13.10 0.84 -7.56
C PRO A 39 -13.94 1.79 -6.70
N ALA A 40 -15.25 1.53 -6.64
CA ALA A 40 -16.14 2.28 -5.77
C ALA A 40 -15.46 2.41 -4.40
N PRO A 41 -15.46 3.59 -3.76
CA PRO A 41 -14.85 3.74 -2.45
C PRO A 41 -15.42 2.64 -1.59
N GLY A 42 -14.54 1.73 -1.15
CA GLY A 42 -14.93 0.49 -0.52
C GLY A 42 -15.75 0.79 0.72
N SER A 43 -17.07 0.75 0.56
CA SER A 43 -18.03 0.47 1.62
C SER A 43 -17.69 -0.92 2.13
N GLY A 44 -16.68 -1.00 2.98
CA GLY A 44 -16.47 -2.18 3.73
C GLY A 44 -17.56 -2.21 4.80
N GLU A 45 -18.60 -2.99 4.55
CA GLU A 45 -19.62 -3.33 5.54
C GLU A 45 -18.91 -3.82 6.82
N GLY A 46 -19.02 -3.04 7.88
CA GLY A 46 -18.35 -3.33 9.16
C GLY A 46 -18.48 -2.15 10.12
N GLY A 47 -19.72 -1.79 10.45
CA GLY A 47 -20.05 -0.71 11.38
C GLY A 47 -20.32 0.64 10.71
N SER A 48 -21.22 1.43 11.31
CA SER A 48 -21.49 2.80 10.90
C SER A 48 -20.18 3.57 10.77
N ALA A 49 -20.03 4.37 9.70
CA ALA A 49 -18.86 5.25 9.57
C ALA A 49 -18.90 6.33 10.67
N LEU A 50 -17.83 6.44 11.45
CA LEU A 50 -17.68 7.36 12.59
C LEU A 50 -16.60 8.40 12.29
N THR A 51 -16.68 9.61 12.84
CA THR A 51 -15.50 10.50 12.87
C THR A 51 -14.49 10.06 13.93
N ALA A 52 -13.28 10.61 13.87
CA ALA A 52 -12.27 10.39 14.90
C ALA A 52 -12.78 10.84 16.29
N GLU A 53 -13.43 12.00 16.37
CA GLU A 53 -13.97 12.50 17.65
C GLU A 53 -15.12 11.63 18.18
N GLU A 54 -15.95 11.07 17.30
CA GLU A 54 -17.01 10.15 17.71
C GLU A 54 -16.46 8.84 18.26
N CYS A 55 -15.35 8.35 17.69
CA CYS A 55 -14.64 7.20 18.21
C CYS A 55 -14.11 7.45 19.63
N GLU A 56 -13.45 8.59 19.84
CA GLU A 56 -12.91 8.98 21.15
C GLU A 56 -14.02 9.20 22.18
N LYS A 57 -15.14 9.83 21.80
CA LYS A 57 -16.32 9.97 22.67
C LYS A 57 -16.92 8.64 23.12
N GLN A 58 -16.78 7.59 22.32
CA GLN A 58 -17.21 6.23 22.67
C GLN A 58 -16.16 5.46 23.51
N GLY A 59 -15.05 6.11 23.87
CA GLY A 59 -13.93 5.50 24.60
C GLY A 59 -13.07 4.61 23.72
N GLY A 60 -13.14 4.77 22.39
CA GLY A 60 -12.28 4.09 21.44
C GLY A 60 -11.05 4.92 21.06
N ARG A 61 -10.17 4.30 20.28
CA ARG A 61 -8.98 4.87 19.66
C ARG A 61 -9.01 4.62 18.16
N VAL A 62 -8.53 5.59 17.39
CA VAL A 62 -8.34 5.44 15.94
C VAL A 62 -7.11 4.59 15.68
N VAL A 63 -7.27 3.52 14.91
CA VAL A 63 -6.18 2.67 14.42
C VAL A 63 -6.11 2.80 12.91
N GLY A 64 -5.02 3.38 12.41
CA GLY A 64 -4.75 3.52 10.99
C GLY A 64 -4.33 2.20 10.35
N ASP A 65 -4.55 2.08 9.04
CA ASP A 65 -3.98 1.00 8.24
C ASP A 65 -2.57 1.40 7.76
N ILE A 66 -1.60 0.51 7.90
CA ILE A 66 -0.20 0.76 7.49
C ILE A 66 -0.02 0.63 5.96
N GLY A 67 -1.06 0.16 5.25
CA GLY A 67 -1.01 -0.12 3.81
C GLY A 67 -1.00 -1.62 3.47
N ASP A 68 -1.17 -2.50 4.45
CA ASP A 68 -1.33 -3.95 4.24
C ASP A 68 -2.81 -4.33 3.98
N GLY A 69 -3.74 -3.38 4.19
CA GLY A 69 -5.18 -3.60 4.02
C GLY A 69 -5.79 -4.46 5.13
N ALA A 70 -5.07 -4.67 6.24
CA ALA A 70 -5.51 -5.48 7.36
C ALA A 70 -6.85 -5.00 7.92
N THR A 71 -7.04 -3.68 8.04
CA THR A 71 -8.29 -3.09 8.57
C THR A 71 -9.51 -3.31 7.67
N HIS A 72 -9.30 -3.69 6.41
CA HIS A 72 -10.38 -3.96 5.46
C HIS A 72 -10.85 -5.41 5.48
N ARG A 73 -10.10 -6.31 6.13
CA ARG A 73 -10.44 -7.72 6.22
C ARG A 73 -11.65 -7.92 7.13
N PRO A 74 -12.58 -8.83 6.78
CA PRO A 74 -13.77 -9.10 7.59
C PRO A 74 -13.44 -9.73 8.95
N ASP A 75 -12.29 -10.39 9.04
CA ASP A 75 -11.74 -10.99 10.26
C ASP A 75 -10.82 -10.06 11.04
N TYR A 76 -10.68 -8.78 10.65
CA TYR A 76 -9.86 -7.82 11.39
C TYR A 76 -10.29 -7.74 12.86
N ARG A 77 -9.30 -7.73 13.74
CA ARG A 77 -9.48 -7.55 15.18
C ARG A 77 -8.56 -6.44 15.67
N CYS A 78 -9.08 -5.63 16.57
CA CYS A 78 -8.34 -4.55 17.19
C CYS A 78 -7.13 -5.11 17.94
N PRO A 79 -5.92 -4.57 17.73
CA PRO A 79 -4.68 -5.17 18.22
C PRO A 79 -4.60 -5.21 19.75
N ASP A 80 -5.24 -4.27 20.44
CA ASP A 80 -5.17 -4.19 21.91
C ASP A 80 -6.15 -5.14 22.61
N SER A 81 -7.33 -5.36 22.03
CA SER A 81 -8.44 -6.07 22.69
C SER A 81 -8.84 -7.39 22.03
N GLY A 82 -8.43 -7.63 20.78
CA GLY A 82 -8.87 -8.78 20.00
C GLY A 82 -10.35 -8.74 19.60
N GLN A 83 -11.06 -7.62 19.84
CA GLN A 83 -12.47 -7.44 19.47
C GLN A 83 -12.60 -6.91 18.03
N PRO A 84 -13.77 -7.11 17.38
CA PRO A 84 -14.04 -6.44 16.11
C PRO A 84 -14.06 -4.91 16.28
N PRO A 85 -13.72 -4.15 15.23
CA PRO A 85 -13.81 -2.70 15.27
C PRO A 85 -15.25 -2.24 15.49
N ILE A 86 -15.43 -1.12 16.19
CA ILE A 86 -16.73 -0.51 16.46
C ILE A 86 -17.33 0.06 15.16
N GLY A 87 -16.46 0.58 14.30
CA GLY A 87 -16.80 1.12 12.99
C GLY A 87 -15.57 1.60 12.26
N ARG A 88 -15.75 1.98 11.00
CA ARG A 88 -14.69 2.61 10.20
C ARG A 88 -14.65 4.10 10.46
N ILE A 89 -13.46 4.68 10.36
CA ILE A 89 -13.29 6.12 10.44
C ILE A 89 -13.59 6.73 9.08
N LYS A 90 -14.45 7.74 9.08
CA LYS A 90 -14.76 8.54 7.92
C LYS A 90 -13.57 9.43 7.59
N PHE A 91 -13.19 9.46 6.32
CA PHE A 91 -12.20 10.39 5.83
C PHE A 91 -12.72 11.83 5.91
N GLU A 92 -11.93 12.71 6.54
CA GLU A 92 -12.21 14.14 6.64
C GLU A 92 -11.04 14.94 6.01
N PRO A 93 -11.22 15.51 4.81
CA PRO A 93 -10.14 16.21 4.10
C PRO A 93 -9.66 17.47 4.81
N SER A 94 -10.45 18.00 5.76
CA SER A 94 -10.11 19.19 6.55
C SER A 94 -9.22 18.87 7.76
N LYS A 95 -8.95 17.61 8.06
CA LYS A 95 -8.10 17.20 9.19
C LYS A 95 -6.64 17.06 8.72
N PRO A 96 -5.67 17.39 9.59
CA PRO A 96 -4.25 17.36 9.23
C PRO A 96 -3.70 15.95 8.98
N VAL A 97 -4.42 14.91 9.41
CA VAL A 97 -4.03 13.50 9.22
C VAL A 97 -5.09 12.81 8.38
N ALA A 98 -4.70 12.28 7.22
CA ALA A 98 -5.55 11.43 6.41
C ALA A 98 -5.74 10.08 7.12
N LEU A 99 -6.97 9.81 7.57
CA LEU A 99 -7.35 8.59 8.28
C LEU A 99 -8.06 7.59 7.35
N GLU A 100 -7.74 7.60 6.06
CA GLU A 100 -8.33 6.67 5.09
C GLU A 100 -8.05 5.23 5.50
N GLY A 101 -9.09 4.40 5.51
CA GLY A 101 -8.99 3.00 5.91
C GLY A 101 -8.78 2.77 7.41
N ALA A 102 -8.80 3.81 8.24
CA ALA A 102 -8.70 3.66 9.68
C ALA A 102 -9.99 3.13 10.31
N VAL A 103 -9.87 2.52 11.49
CA VAL A 103 -11.00 1.94 12.24
C VAL A 103 -11.00 2.40 13.68
N CYS A 104 -12.17 2.38 14.31
CA CYS A 104 -12.36 2.66 15.73
C CYS A 104 -12.24 1.38 16.56
N CYS A 105 -11.30 1.36 17.49
CA CYS A 105 -11.00 0.21 18.35
C CYS A 105 -11.15 0.56 19.82
N ARG A 106 -11.53 -0.40 20.67
CA ARG A 106 -11.60 -0.24 22.13
C ARG A 106 -10.85 -1.35 22.82
#